data_AF-A0A382KW30-F1
#
_entry.id   AF-A0A382KW30-F1
#
_cell.length_a   1.000
_cell.length_b   1.000
_cell.length_c   1.000
_cell.angle_alpha   90.00
_cell.angle_beta   90.00
_cell.angle_gamma   90.00
#
_symmetry.space_group_name_H-M   'P 1'
#
loop_
_entity.id
_entity.type
_entity.pdbx_description
1 polymer ?
#
loop_
_entity_poly.entity_id
_entity_poly.type
_entity_poly.pdbx_seq_one_letter_code
_entity_poly.pdbx_strand_id
1 'polypeptide(L)' 'MRIDDDLKLTFRDVLIRPKRSTLKSRSDVSLSRIFKFRHTKSEWKGVPVVA' A
#
# COMPACT_ATOMS: atom_id res chain seq x y z
N MET A 1 -22.70 22.12 -1.31
CA MET A 1 -21.87 21.40 -2.31
C MET A 1 -20.43 21.66 -1.93
N ARG A 2 -19.64 20.63 -1.62
CA ARG A 2 -18.24 20.77 -1.23
C ARG A 2 -17.42 20.35 -2.45
N ILE A 3 -16.75 21.30 -3.07
CA ILE A 3 -15.94 21.10 -4.27
C ILE A 3 -14.52 20.82 -3.77
N ASP A 4 -13.92 19.73 -4.25
CA ASP A 4 -12.53 19.37 -3.97
C ASP A 4 -11.67 19.88 -5.13
N ASP A 5 -10.85 20.91 -4.89
CA ASP A 5 -9.97 21.54 -5.89
C ASP A 5 -8.58 20.86 -6.03
N ASP A 6 -8.34 19.78 -5.29
CA ASP A 6 -7.04 19.10 -5.29
C ASP A 6 -6.79 18.26 -6.55
N LEU A 7 -5.55 18.31 -7.06
CA LEU A 7 -5.06 17.43 -8.12
C LEU A 7 -5.17 15.95 -7.71
N LYS A 8 -5.84 15.14 -8.54
CA LYS A 8 -5.94 13.69 -8.36
C LYS A 8 -5.06 13.00 -9.39
N LEU A 9 -4.21 12.07 -8.94
CA LEU A 9 -3.31 11.29 -9.79
C LEU A 9 -3.77 9.84 -9.84
N THR A 10 -3.74 9.24 -11.03
CA THR A 10 -3.93 7.80 -11.25
C THR A 10 -2.58 7.07 -11.36
N PHE A 11 -2.60 5.74 -11.39
CA PHE A 11 -1.39 4.91 -11.52
C PHE A 11 -0.60 5.18 -12.80
N ARG A 12 -1.23 5.71 -13.86
CA ARG A 12 -0.56 6.07 -15.12
C ARG A 12 0.20 7.39 -15.04
N ASP A 13 -0.14 8.26 -14.08
CA ASP A 13 0.43 9.60 -13.97
C ASP A 13 1.74 9.62 -13.16
N VAL A 14 2.10 8.49 -12.53
CA VAL A 14 3.20 8.42 -11.57
C VAL A 14 4.13 7.23 -11.83
N LEU A 15 5.41 7.43 -11.49
CA LEU A 15 6.45 6.40 -11.50
C LEU A 15 7.12 6.32 -10.13
N ILE A 16 7.56 5.13 -9.74
CA ILE A 16 8.36 4.95 -8.52
C ILE A 16 9.79 5.37 -8.84
N ARG A 17 10.31 6.38 -8.12
CA ARG A 17 11.74 6.71 -8.18
C ARG A 17 12.55 5.63 -7.47
N PRO A 18 13.48 4.94 -8.15
CA PRO A 18 14.32 3.94 -7.49
C PRO A 18 15.17 4.56 -6.39
N LYS A 19 15.29 3.86 -5.26
CA LYS A 19 16.23 4.15 -4.18
C LYS A 19 17.03 2.90 -3.89
N ARG A 20 18.31 3.06 -3.52
CA ARG A 20 19.20 1.94 -3.20
C ARG A 20 18.56 1.06 -2.12
N SER A 21 18.41 -0.23 -2.41
CA SER A 21 17.92 -1.21 -1.44
C SER A 21 18.98 -1.49 -0.38
N THR A 22 18.55 -1.72 0.85
CA THR A 22 19.40 -2.25 1.94
C THR A 22 19.32 -3.77 2.05
N LEU A 23 18.30 -4.38 1.43
CA LEU A 23 18.11 -5.83 1.38
C LEU A 23 19.03 -6.46 0.34
N LYS A 24 19.52 -7.66 0.66
CA LYS A 24 20.43 -8.44 -0.21
C LYS A 24 19.66 -9.26 -1.25
N SER A 25 18.50 -9.80 -0.88
CA SER A 25 17.67 -10.62 -1.76
C SER A 25 16.22 -10.15 -1.80
N ARG A 26 15.52 -10.46 -2.90
CA ARG A 26 14.07 -10.27 -3.04
C ARG A 26 13.28 -11.17 -2.08
N SER A 27 13.84 -12.33 -1.71
CA SER A 27 13.23 -13.25 -0.74
C SER A 27 13.13 -12.65 0.67
N ASP A 28 13.96 -11.65 0.98
CA ASP A 28 14.02 -11.03 2.30
C ASP A 28 12.93 -9.95 2.48
N VAL A 29 12.14 -9.69 1.43
CA VAL A 29 11.06 -8.69 1.45
C VAL A 29 9.82 -9.27 2.13
N SER A 30 9.36 -8.63 3.21
CA SER A 30 8.10 -8.98 3.86
C SER A 30 6.91 -8.27 3.19
N LEU A 31 6.01 -9.06 2.61
CA LEU A 31 4.73 -8.58 2.05
C LEU A 31 3.60 -8.52 3.09
N SER A 32 3.84 -8.95 4.33
CA SER A 32 2.78 -9.01 5.35
C SER A 32 2.37 -7.62 5.82
N ARG A 33 1.06 -7.34 5.78
CA ARG A 33 0.47 -6.09 6.27
C ARG A 33 -0.63 -6.40 7.29
N ILE A 34 -0.78 -5.51 8.27
CA ILE A 34 -1.86 -5.55 9.26
C ILE A 34 -3.04 -4.75 8.70
N PHE A 35 -4.20 -5.40 8.64
CA PHE A 35 -5.48 -4.83 8.25
C PHE A 35 -6.37 -4.73 9.48
N LYS A 36 -6.88 -3.51 9.74
CA LYS A 36 -7.88 -3.28 10.78
C LYS A 36 -9.24 -3.18 10.14
N PHE A 37 -10.17 -4.01 10.58
CA PHE A 37 -11.54 -3.98 10.06
C PHE A 37 -12.31 -2.84 10.71
N ARG A 38 -13.06 -2.07 9.92
CA ARG A 38 -13.82 -0.90 10.42
C ARG A 38 -14.93 -1.28 11.41
N HIS A 39 -15.54 -2.45 11.23
CA HIS A 39 -16.75 -2.87 11.94
C HIS A 39 -16.51 -3.99 12.96
N THR A 40 -15.26 -4.46 13.09
CA THR A 40 -14.88 -5.44 14.10
C THR A 40 -13.65 -4.95 14.83
N LYS A 41 -13.45 -5.36 16.07
CA LYS A 41 -12.22 -5.07 16.82
C LYS A 41 -11.05 -5.99 16.42
N SER A 42 -11.21 -6.71 15.32
CA SER A 42 -10.27 -7.73 14.87
C SER A 42 -9.22 -7.11 13.95
N GLU A 43 -8.01 -7.65 14.03
CA GLU A 43 -6.91 -7.34 13.12
C GLU A 43 -6.52 -8.61 12.38
N TRP A 44 -6.20 -8.49 11.09
CA TRP A 44 -5.69 -9.59 10.28
C TRP A 44 -4.32 -9.22 9.69
N LYS A 45 -3.39 -10.18 9.72
CA LYS A 45 -2.06 -10.01 9.14
C LYS A 45 -1.89 -10.97 7.96
N GLY A 46 -1.57 -10.43 6.79
CA GLY A 46 -1.32 -11.24 5.59
C GLY A 46 -0.90 -10.42 4.39
N VAL A 47 -0.91 -11.04 3.22
CA VAL A 47 -0.51 -10.40 1.95
C VAL A 47 -1.66 -9.51 1.46
N PRO A 48 -1.40 -8.26 1.01
CA PRO A 48 -2.43 -7.31 0.60
C PRO A 48 -3.03 -7.63 -0.79
N VAL A 49 -3.62 -8.82 -0.94
CA VAL A 49 -4.32 -9.27 -2.15
C VAL A 49 -5.69 -9.78 -1.73
N VAL A 50 -6.73 -9.28 -2.39
CA VAL A 50 -8.14 -9.65 -2.15
C VAL A 50 -8.69 -10.16 -3.48
N ALA A 51 -9.39 -11.30 -3.43
CA ALA A 51 -10.06 -11.90 -4.58
C ALA A 51 -11.53 -11.49 -4.63
#